data_AF-A0A5E3WVI9-F1
#
_entry.id   AF-A0A5E3WVI9-F1
#
_cell.length_a   1.000
_cell.length_b   1.000
_cell.length_c   1.000
_cell.angle_alpha   90.00
_cell.angle_beta   90.00
_cell.angle_gamma   90.00
#
_symmetry.space_group_name_H-M   'P 1'
#
loop_
_entity.id
_entity.type
_entity.pdbx_description
1 polymer ?
#
loop_
_entity_poly.entity_id
_entity_poly.type
_entity_poly.pdbx_seq_one_letter_code
_entity_poly.pdbx_strand_id
1 'polypeptide(L)'
;MSSPYNINLSRELVESGLVDSVKITFNGRRRRSTTAAGSAREGASPSQPLQSQGASAAKGNTSLSSEPPYYTCEDPRRHRHSKHPFYVVIRGVEPGIYDCWPCAKEHGKGEGDGDRRLAVPRADTYCEGRDTEDAAREFWRSEHENRNVFLVDRA
;
A
#
# COMPACT_ATOMS: atom_id res chain seq x y z
N MET A 1 6.04 28.99 -20.34
CA MET A 1 4.58 29.25 -20.33
C MET A 1 3.88 27.91 -20.18
N SER A 2 3.27 27.63 -19.03
CA SER A 2 2.58 26.36 -18.77
C SER A 2 1.15 26.46 -19.26
N SER A 3 0.74 25.58 -20.19
CA SER A 3 -0.63 25.55 -20.70
C SER A 3 -1.61 25.11 -19.59
N PRO A 4 -2.74 25.79 -19.38
CA PRO A 4 -3.77 25.34 -18.45
C PRO A 4 -4.51 24.14 -19.05
N TYR A 5 -4.59 23.04 -18.29
CA TYR A 5 -5.41 21.88 -18.65
C TYR A 5 -6.87 22.17 -18.27
N ASN A 6 -7.78 22.02 -19.23
CA ASN A 6 -9.23 22.11 -18.97
C ASN A 6 -9.84 20.71 -19.09
N ILE A 7 -10.63 20.31 -18.08
CA ILE A 7 -11.36 19.05 -18.04
C ILE A 7 -12.85 19.40 -17.90
N ASN A 8 -13.66 18.95 -18.86
CA ASN A 8 -15.10 19.14 -18.85
C ASN A 8 -15.80 17.79 -18.61
N LEU A 9 -16.69 17.74 -17.62
CA LEU A 9 -17.55 16.60 -17.34
C LEU A 9 -18.97 16.95 -17.78
N SER A 10 -19.66 16.02 -18.44
CA SER A 10 -21.06 16.21 -18.82
C SER A 10 -21.98 16.11 -17.61
N ARG A 11 -23.04 16.92 -17.61
CA ARG A 11 -24.04 16.96 -16.52
C ARG A 11 -24.69 15.60 -16.26
N GLU A 12 -25.06 14.91 -17.34
CA GLU A 12 -25.69 13.58 -17.30
C GLU A 12 -24.80 12.54 -16.58
N LEU A 13 -23.48 12.68 -16.73
CA LEU A 13 -22.50 11.76 -16.14
C LEU A 13 -22.31 12.00 -14.64
N VAL A 14 -22.56 13.22 -14.17
CA VAL A 14 -22.58 13.56 -12.73
C VAL A 14 -23.92 13.18 -12.10
N GLU A 15 -25.03 13.46 -12.78
CA GLU A 15 -26.38 13.22 -12.24
C GLU A 15 -26.80 11.74 -12.27
N SER A 16 -26.19 10.93 -13.15
CA SER A 16 -26.47 9.48 -13.22
C SER A 16 -25.92 8.67 -12.04
N GLY A 17 -25.08 9.26 -11.18
CA GLY A 17 -24.43 8.53 -10.08
C GLY A 17 -23.43 7.47 -10.54
N LEU A 18 -23.07 7.44 -11.84
CA LEU A 18 -22.07 6.52 -12.37
C LEU A 18 -20.63 6.95 -12.03
N VAL A 19 -20.45 8.19 -11.56
CA VAL A 19 -19.16 8.72 -11.15
C VAL A 19 -19.20 9.16 -9.69
N ASP A 20 -18.58 8.37 -8.83
CA ASP A 20 -18.43 8.69 -7.41
C ASP A 20 -17.26 9.65 -7.16
N SER A 21 -16.18 9.60 -7.97
CA SER A 21 -15.02 10.49 -7.80
C SER A 21 -14.15 10.62 -9.06
N VAL A 22 -13.51 11.79 -9.23
CA VAL A 22 -12.54 12.07 -10.30
C VAL A 22 -11.19 12.41 -9.69
N LYS A 23 -10.14 11.65 -10.03
CA LYS A 23 -8.78 11.87 -9.54
C LYS A 23 -7.84 12.26 -10.67
N ILE A 24 -7.31 13.48 -10.61
CA ILE A 24 -6.34 14.00 -11.59
C ILE A 24 -4.94 13.93 -10.98
N THR A 25 -4.01 13.23 -11.63
CA THR A 25 -2.63 13.08 -11.13
C THR A 25 -1.64 13.61 -12.16
N PHE A 26 -0.82 14.58 -11.77
CA PHE A 26 0.23 15.12 -12.62
C PHE A 26 1.56 14.44 -12.29
N ASN A 27 2.01 13.55 -13.17
CA ASN A 27 3.33 12.93 -13.04
C ASN A 27 4.40 13.93 -13.46
N GLY A 28 4.85 14.76 -12.50
CA GLY A 28 5.98 15.64 -12.68
C GLY A 28 7.21 14.83 -13.10
N ARG A 29 7.64 14.94 -14.36
CA ARG A 29 8.92 14.39 -14.80
C ARG A 29 10.02 15.00 -13.93
N ARG A 30 10.61 14.22 -13.01
CA ARG A 30 11.89 14.54 -12.39
C ARG A 30 12.91 14.71 -13.51
N ARG A 31 13.27 15.96 -13.82
CA ARG A 31 14.48 16.27 -14.59
C ARG A 31 15.66 15.74 -13.80
N ARG A 32 16.22 14.61 -14.24
CA ARG A 32 17.54 14.14 -13.83
C ARG A 32 18.55 15.12 -14.42
N SER A 33 19.09 16.02 -13.60
CA SER A 33 20.33 16.71 -13.94
C SER A 33 21.47 15.70 -13.82
N THR A 34 21.92 15.18 -14.96
CA THR A 34 23.18 14.45 -15.09
C THR A 34 24.34 15.43 -14.99
N THR A 35 25.10 15.37 -13.90
CA THR A 35 26.48 15.88 -13.86
C THR A 35 27.42 14.69 -14.00
N ALA A 36 28.18 14.70 -15.09
CA ALA A 36 29.19 13.73 -15.45
C ALA A 36 30.54 14.02 -14.77
N ALA A 37 31.16 12.97 -14.21
CA ALA A 37 32.60 12.76 -13.97
C ALA A 37 32.70 11.44 -13.17
N GLY A 38 33.51 10.42 -13.44
CA GLY A 38 34.56 10.13 -14.41
C GLY A 38 35.23 8.80 -13.96
N SER A 39 35.78 8.05 -14.92
CA SER A 39 36.85 7.04 -14.78
C SER A 39 36.69 5.76 -13.95
N ALA A 40 36.51 4.65 -14.69
CA ALA A 40 37.47 3.55 -14.89
C ALA A 40 37.48 2.29 -13.97
N ARG A 41 37.51 1.15 -14.71
CA ARG A 41 38.07 -0.20 -14.45
C ARG A 41 37.14 -1.37 -14.04
N GLU A 42 36.91 -2.21 -15.05
CA GLU A 42 37.02 -3.68 -15.13
C GLU A 42 36.75 -4.56 -13.89
N GLY A 43 35.87 -5.55 -14.06
CA GLY A 43 35.94 -6.82 -13.32
C GLY A 43 34.62 -7.52 -13.00
N ALA A 44 34.24 -8.50 -13.83
CA ALA A 44 33.57 -9.77 -13.52
C ALA A 44 32.11 -9.84 -12.97
N SER A 45 31.39 -10.81 -13.56
CA SER A 45 30.19 -11.57 -13.09
C SER A 45 28.79 -10.94 -13.25
N PRO A 46 27.91 -11.53 -14.08
CA PRO A 46 26.47 -11.25 -14.04
C PRO A 46 25.80 -12.19 -13.02
N SER A 47 25.65 -11.73 -11.78
CA SER A 47 24.65 -12.28 -10.86
C SER A 47 23.44 -11.36 -10.91
N GLN A 48 22.30 -11.92 -11.32
CA GLN A 48 21.02 -11.22 -11.38
C GLN A 48 20.68 -10.58 -10.03
N PRO A 49 20.40 -9.27 -9.96
CA PRO A 49 19.75 -8.69 -8.80
C PRO A 49 18.23 -8.87 -8.94
N LEU A 50 17.65 -9.55 -7.95
CA LEU A 50 16.23 -9.60 -7.67
C LEU A 50 15.64 -8.19 -7.80
N GLN A 51 14.69 -8.05 -8.70
CA GLN A 51 13.96 -6.85 -9.02
C GLN A 51 13.00 -6.54 -7.86
N SER A 52 13.49 -5.86 -6.83
CA SER A 52 12.67 -5.27 -5.78
C SER A 52 11.95 -4.07 -6.41
N GLN A 53 10.75 -4.32 -6.94
CA GLN A 53 9.86 -3.28 -7.40
C GLN A 53 9.41 -2.48 -6.17
N GLY A 54 9.97 -1.28 -6.03
CA GLY A 54 9.57 -0.34 -4.98
C GLY A 54 8.11 0.07 -5.18
N ALA A 55 7.24 -0.45 -4.31
CA ALA A 55 5.86 0.00 -4.19
C ALA A 55 5.86 1.40 -3.54
N SER A 56 5.73 2.42 -4.38
CA SER A 56 5.39 3.77 -3.90
C SER A 56 3.91 3.76 -3.52
N ALA A 57 3.63 4.11 -2.27
CA ALA A 57 2.29 4.18 -1.67
C ALA A 57 1.30 4.97 -2.54
N ALA A 58 0.57 4.25 -3.38
CA ALA A 58 -0.53 4.77 -4.16
C ALA A 58 -1.81 4.64 -3.35
N LYS A 59 -2.15 5.68 -2.56
CA LYS A 59 -3.52 5.89 -2.07
C LYS A 59 -4.42 6.17 -3.27
N GLY A 60 -4.97 5.12 -3.89
CA GLY A 60 -5.83 5.22 -5.07
C GLY A 60 -6.81 4.06 -5.13
N ASN A 61 -8.10 4.41 -5.06
CA ASN A 61 -9.27 3.56 -5.26
C ASN A 61 -9.00 2.48 -6.31
N THR A 62 -8.88 1.24 -5.84
CA THR A 62 -8.53 0.07 -6.66
C THR A 62 -9.83 -0.60 -7.09
N SER A 63 -10.11 -0.59 -8.39
CA SER A 63 -10.95 -1.60 -9.02
C SER A 63 -10.44 -2.98 -8.60
N LEU A 64 -11.24 -3.72 -7.83
CA LEU A 64 -11.30 -5.20 -7.72
C LEU A 64 -10.01 -5.97 -8.04
N SER A 65 -8.85 -5.50 -7.58
CA SER A 65 -7.64 -6.30 -7.59
C SER A 65 -7.70 -7.12 -6.33
N SER A 66 -7.90 -8.42 -6.46
CA SER A 66 -7.92 -9.38 -5.34
C SER A 66 -6.56 -9.48 -4.62
N GLU A 67 -5.58 -8.68 -5.05
CA GLU A 67 -4.24 -8.65 -4.52
C GLU A 67 -4.14 -7.63 -3.38
N PRO A 68 -3.62 -8.03 -2.20
CA PRO A 68 -3.49 -7.13 -1.07
C PRO A 68 -2.53 -5.96 -1.38
N PRO A 69 -2.79 -4.76 -0.84
CA PRO A 69 -1.78 -3.72 -0.80
C PRO A 69 -0.60 -4.17 0.06
N TYR A 70 0.61 -3.90 -0.44
CA TYR A 70 1.86 -4.29 0.20
C TYR A 70 2.61 -3.05 0.69
N TYR A 71 3.04 -3.08 1.95
CA TYR A 71 3.70 -1.99 2.64
C TYR A 71 5.10 -2.41 3.08
N THR A 72 6.08 -1.63 2.64
CA THR A 72 7.49 -1.85 2.99
C THR A 72 7.94 -0.85 4.03
N CYS A 73 8.77 -1.31 4.97
CA CYS A 73 9.33 -0.47 6.01
C CYS A 73 10.34 0.51 5.41
N GLU A 74 10.17 1.82 5.67
CA GLU A 74 11.17 2.82 5.29
C GLU A 74 12.47 2.66 6.11
N ASP A 75 12.36 2.21 7.37
CA ASP A 75 13.47 2.11 8.33
C ASP A 75 13.63 0.71 8.95
N PRO A 76 14.00 -0.33 8.17
CA PRO A 76 14.12 -1.71 8.66
C PRO A 76 15.20 -1.86 9.74
N ARG A 77 16.17 -0.94 9.83
CA ARG A 77 17.21 -0.93 10.85
C ARG A 77 16.66 -0.61 12.25
N ARG A 78 15.60 0.20 12.33
CA ARG A 78 14.95 0.56 13.60
C ARG A 78 13.97 -0.52 14.07
N HIS A 79 13.45 -1.33 13.15
CA HIS A 79 12.40 -2.33 13.40
C HIS A 79 12.89 -3.78 13.35
N ARG A 80 14.15 -4.01 13.73
CA ARG A 80 14.88 -5.26 13.46
C ARG A 80 14.42 -6.51 14.23
N HIS A 81 13.42 -6.41 15.11
CA HIS A 81 13.08 -7.44 16.10
C HIS A 81 11.64 -7.94 16.01
N SER A 82 11.14 -8.24 14.81
CA SER A 82 9.86 -8.94 14.65
C SER A 82 10.04 -10.46 14.71
N LYS A 83 9.06 -11.14 15.32
CA LYS A 83 9.00 -12.62 15.36
C LYS A 83 8.72 -13.21 13.97
N HIS A 84 7.99 -12.46 13.15
CA HIS A 84 7.59 -12.86 11.80
C HIS A 84 8.11 -11.82 10.79
N PRO A 85 8.44 -12.24 9.56
CA PRO A 85 8.81 -11.35 8.47
C PRO A 85 7.61 -10.62 7.86
N PHE A 86 6.42 -11.19 7.89
CA PHE A 86 5.22 -10.58 7.31
C PHE A 86 4.08 -10.49 8.32
N TYR A 87 3.32 -9.40 8.25
CA TYR A 87 2.19 -9.11 9.10
C TYR A 87 1.00 -8.70 8.24
N VAL A 88 -0.10 -9.43 8.40
CA VAL A 88 -1.30 -9.28 7.60
C VAL A 88 -2.37 -8.58 8.44
N VAL A 89 -2.77 -7.37 8.06
CA VAL A 89 -3.76 -6.55 8.77
C VAL A 89 -5.09 -6.60 8.02
N ILE A 90 -5.99 -7.52 8.37
CA ILE A 90 -7.29 -7.62 7.71
C ILE A 90 -8.22 -6.47 8.12
N ARG A 91 -8.09 -5.99 9.36
CA ARG A 91 -8.94 -4.93 9.91
C ARG A 91 -8.11 -3.91 10.68
N GLY A 92 -8.25 -2.65 10.32
CA GLY A 92 -7.45 -1.56 10.86
C GLY A 92 -7.69 -0.27 10.12
N VAL A 93 -6.80 0.69 10.35
CA VAL A 93 -6.79 1.99 9.66
C VAL A 93 -6.33 1.82 8.21
N GLU A 94 -5.26 1.06 7.98
CA GLU A 94 -4.78 0.71 6.64
C GLU A 94 -4.63 -0.82 6.53
N PRO A 95 -5.68 -1.53 6.05
CA PRO A 95 -5.57 -2.96 5.81
C PRO A 95 -4.53 -3.28 4.73
N GLY A 96 -3.66 -4.25 4.97
CA GLY A 96 -2.69 -4.76 3.98
C GLY A 96 -1.68 -5.75 4.54
N ILE A 97 -0.65 -6.06 3.74
CA ILE A 97 0.51 -6.85 4.17
C ILE A 97 1.68 -5.91 4.44
N TYR A 98 2.29 -6.06 5.61
CA TYR A 98 3.44 -5.30 6.09
C TYR A 98 4.63 -6.22 6.29
N ASP A 99 5.83 -5.74 5.98
CA ASP A 99 7.10 -6.45 6.23
C ASP A 99 7.70 -6.18 7.63
N CYS A 100 6.99 -5.44 8.49
CA CYS A 100 7.42 -5.03 9.82
C CYS A 100 6.25 -4.95 10.81
N TRP A 101 6.45 -5.49 12.03
CA TRP A 101 5.45 -5.39 13.10
C TRP A 101 5.14 -3.95 13.53
N PRO A 102 6.12 -3.06 13.77
CA PRO A 102 5.83 -1.72 14.24
C PRO A 102 4.96 -0.92 13.26
N CYS A 103 5.22 -1.06 11.96
CA CYS A 103 4.45 -0.40 10.91
C CYS A 103 3.03 -0.97 10.80
N ALA A 104 2.91 -2.31 10.88
CA ALA A 104 1.60 -2.98 10.93
C ALA A 104 0.80 -2.57 12.16
N LYS A 105 1.45 -2.31 13.29
CA LYS A 105 0.82 -1.87 14.53
C LYS A 105 0.34 -0.41 14.41
N GLU A 106 1.22 0.49 13.98
CA GLU A 106 0.96 1.93 13.95
C GLU A 106 0.04 2.35 12.79
N HIS A 107 0.36 1.94 11.57
CA HIS A 107 -0.39 2.34 10.38
C HIS A 107 -1.49 1.35 10.04
N GLY A 108 -1.21 0.06 10.22
CA GLY A 108 -2.17 -1.00 9.93
C GLY A 108 -3.29 -1.02 10.96
N LYS A 109 -3.00 -1.54 12.16
CA LYS A 109 -3.97 -1.60 13.26
C LYS A 109 -4.38 -0.22 13.75
N GLY A 110 -3.54 0.80 13.59
CA GLY A 110 -3.82 2.11 14.19
C GLY A 110 -3.62 2.13 15.70
N GLU A 111 -2.86 1.18 16.24
CA GLU A 111 -2.62 1.04 17.67
C GLU A 111 -1.44 1.94 18.06
N GLY A 112 -1.71 2.94 18.90
CA GLY A 112 -0.73 3.88 19.44
C GLY A 112 -1.17 4.35 20.83
N ASP A 113 -0.26 4.99 21.56
CA ASP A 113 -0.55 5.51 22.89
C ASP A 113 -1.36 6.82 22.83
N GLY A 114 -2.48 6.86 23.56
CA GLY A 114 -3.30 8.06 23.75
C GLY A 114 -3.72 8.74 22.44
N ASP A 115 -3.36 10.02 22.30
CA ASP A 115 -3.74 10.89 21.16
C ASP A 115 -3.06 10.51 19.83
N ARG A 116 -2.08 9.60 19.84
CA ARG A 116 -1.42 9.10 18.61
C ARG A 116 -2.11 7.87 18.02
N ARG A 117 -3.13 7.34 18.68
CA ARG A 117 -3.90 6.21 18.18
C ARG A 117 -4.71 6.63 16.96
N LEU A 118 -4.38 6.08 15.80
CA LEU A 118 -5.11 6.33 14.55
C LEU A 118 -6.44 5.55 14.51
N ALA A 119 -6.49 4.38 15.16
CA ALA A 119 -7.72 3.61 15.22
C ALA A 119 -8.69 4.19 16.24
N VAL A 120 -9.97 4.23 15.87
CA VAL A 120 -11.06 4.56 16.79
C VAL A 120 -10.95 3.65 18.03
N PRO A 121 -11.12 4.15 19.26
CA PRO A 121 -10.87 3.38 20.49
C PRO A 121 -11.60 2.03 20.61
N ARG A 122 -12.68 1.84 19.85
CA ARG A 122 -13.51 0.62 19.78
C ARG A 122 -13.44 -0.12 18.45
N ALA A 123 -12.52 0.25 17.57
CA ALA A 123 -12.35 -0.44 16.29
C ALA A 123 -11.86 -1.88 16.54
N ASP A 124 -12.54 -2.84 15.94
CA ASP A 124 -12.13 -4.24 15.96
C ASP A 124 -11.00 -4.45 14.94
N THR A 125 -9.76 -4.35 15.41
CA THR A 125 -8.56 -4.51 14.60
C THR A 125 -8.07 -5.95 14.62
N TYR A 126 -7.62 -6.48 13.49
CA TYR A 126 -7.08 -7.83 13.39
C TYR A 126 -5.81 -7.85 12.57
N CYS A 127 -4.75 -8.41 13.14
CA CYS A 127 -3.45 -8.59 12.49
C CYS A 127 -2.86 -9.94 12.88
N GLU A 128 -2.27 -10.62 11.90
CA GLU A 128 -1.70 -11.96 12.04
C GLU A 128 -0.28 -11.99 11.44
N GLY A 129 0.66 -12.67 12.11
CA GLY A 129 2.03 -12.86 11.62
C GLY A 129 2.15 -14.09 10.73
N ARG A 130 2.96 -14.02 9.67
CA ARG A 130 3.25 -15.12 8.75
C ARG A 130 4.73 -15.17 8.39
N ASP A 131 5.22 -16.39 8.20
CA ASP A 131 6.66 -16.65 7.98
C ASP A 131 7.07 -16.51 6.51
N THR A 132 6.12 -16.58 5.57
CA THR A 132 6.36 -16.42 4.14
C THR A 132 5.36 -15.45 3.52
N GLU A 133 5.76 -14.83 2.41
CA GLU A 133 4.95 -13.84 1.71
C GLU A 133 3.71 -14.51 1.08
N ASP A 134 3.88 -15.67 0.47
CA ASP A 134 2.77 -16.42 -0.12
C ASP A 134 1.71 -16.80 0.93
N ALA A 135 2.15 -17.24 2.12
CA ALA A 135 1.23 -17.54 3.22
C ALA A 135 0.51 -16.28 3.72
N ALA A 136 1.16 -15.12 3.69
CA ALA A 136 0.55 -13.83 3.99
C ALA A 136 -0.53 -13.45 2.97
N ARG A 137 -0.24 -13.62 1.66
CA ARG A 137 -1.18 -13.35 0.56
C ARG A 137 -2.36 -14.30 0.54
N GLU A 138 -2.14 -15.59 0.77
CA GLU A 138 -3.21 -16.60 0.86
C GLU A 138 -4.12 -16.32 2.04
N PHE A 139 -3.53 -16.03 3.21
CA PHE A 139 -4.30 -15.68 4.40
C PHE A 139 -5.15 -14.41 4.18
N TRP A 140 -4.57 -13.38 3.56
CA TRP A 140 -5.31 -12.18 3.18
C TRP A 140 -6.53 -12.51 2.31
N ARG A 141 -6.31 -13.25 1.21
CA ARG A 141 -7.37 -13.60 0.27
C ARG A 141 -8.48 -14.39 0.96
N SER A 142 -8.12 -15.41 1.73
CA SER A 142 -9.06 -16.24 2.47
C SER A 142 -9.92 -15.43 3.44
N GLU A 143 -9.31 -14.59 4.29
CA GLU A 143 -10.05 -13.81 5.27
C GLU A 143 -10.86 -12.66 4.65
N HIS A 144 -10.33 -12.01 3.61
CA HIS A 144 -11.01 -10.92 2.92
C HIS A 144 -12.22 -11.44 2.13
N GLU A 145 -12.10 -12.60 1.47
CA GLU A 145 -13.21 -13.21 0.72
C GLU A 145 -14.28 -13.79 1.65
N ASN A 146 -13.89 -14.54 2.70
CA ASN A 146 -14.84 -15.14 3.65
C ASN A 146 -15.69 -14.13 4.41
N ARG A 147 -15.23 -12.88 4.56
CA ARG A 147 -15.96 -11.83 5.28
C ARG A 147 -16.68 -10.83 4.37
N ASN A 148 -16.30 -10.70 3.10
CA ASN A 148 -17.08 -9.93 2.14
C ASN A 148 -18.44 -10.58 1.83
N VAL A 149 -18.58 -11.88 2.10
CA VAL A 149 -19.86 -12.62 1.95
C VAL A 149 -20.90 -12.21 3.00
N PHE A 150 -20.51 -11.59 4.12
CA PHE A 150 -21.46 -11.20 5.19
C PHE A 150 -22.04 -9.77 5.06
N LEU A 151 -21.70 -9.02 4.00
CA LEU A 151 -22.20 -7.66 3.79
C LEU A 151 -23.20 -7.52 2.62
N VAL A 152 -23.57 -8.61 1.93
CA VAL A 152 -24.48 -8.53 0.76
C VAL A 152 -25.91 -9.02 1.04
N ASP A 153 -26.23 -9.56 2.23
CA ASP A 153 -27.57 -10.10 2.55
C ASP A 153 -28.32 -9.31 3.65
N ARG A 154 -28.41 -7.99 3.50
CA ARG A 154 -29.48 -7.20 4.16
C ARG A 154 -30.04 -6.14 3.21
N ALA A 155 -30.89 -6.59 2.30
CA ALA A 155 -31.95 -5.77 1.68
C ALA A 155 -33.27 -6.54 1.78
#